data_AF-A0A7S2BAJ7-F1
#
_entry.id   AF-A0A7S2BAJ7-F1
#
_cell.length_a   1.000
_cell.length_b   1.000
_cell.length_c   1.000
_cell.angle_alpha   90.00
_cell.angle_beta   90.00
_cell.angle_gamma   90.00
#
_symmetry.space_group_name_H-M   'P 1'
#
loop_
_entity.id
_entity.type
_entity.pdbx_description
1 polymer ?
#
loop_
_entity_poly.entity_id
_entity_poly.type
_entity_poly.pdbx_seq_one_letter_code
_entity_poly.pdbx_strand_id
1 'polypeptide(L)'
;SKRFLKASSHLKKRFPLGGSTSLNLRGDCIAKLHAAEGSGSAVPTFAIQTPELTARAELSHKILAGTSTQDFQIRVGYELNENELYVTARENRISMRISSSGKWHMLYDL
;
A
#
# COMPACT_ATOMS: atom_id res chain seq x y z
N SER A 1 13.03 23.49 9.81
CA SER A 1 13.28 22.08 9.44
C SER A 1 12.02 21.29 9.73
N LYS A 2 11.33 20.73 8.71
CA LYS A 2 10.14 19.89 8.93
C LYS A 2 10.62 18.50 9.34
N ARG A 3 10.21 18.01 10.51
CA ARG A 3 10.54 16.66 10.99
C ARG A 3 9.33 15.75 10.77
N PHE A 4 9.61 14.50 10.39
CA PHE A 4 8.59 13.48 10.16
C PHE A 4 8.91 12.27 11.02
N LEU A 5 7.88 11.69 11.63
CA LEU A 5 7.94 10.35 12.23
C LEU A 5 7.24 9.39 11.28
N LYS A 6 7.92 8.29 10.94
CA LYS A 6 7.38 7.24 10.09
C LYS A 6 7.47 5.91 10.81
N ALA A 7 6.34 5.22 10.92
CA ALA A 7 6.29 3.83 11.34
C ALA A 7 5.66 3.01 10.21
N SER A 8 6.16 1.81 9.97
CA SER A 8 5.63 0.90 8.94
C SER A 8 5.65 -0.54 9.44
N SER A 9 4.55 -1.25 9.24
CA SER A 9 4.43 -2.68 9.47
C SER A 9 4.11 -3.40 8.17
N HIS A 10 4.69 -4.59 8.00
CA HIS A 10 4.45 -5.42 6.83
C HIS A 10 4.37 -6.88 7.26
N LEU A 11 3.30 -7.54 6.87
CA LEU A 11 3.08 -8.97 7.10
C LEU A 11 2.85 -9.65 5.77
N LYS A 12 3.63 -10.69 5.50
CA LYS A 12 3.47 -11.53 4.32
C LYS A 12 3.27 -12.98 4.75
N LYS A 13 2.14 -13.58 4.37
CA LYS A 13 1.86 -15.00 4.57
C LYS A 13 1.75 -15.69 3.22
N ARG A 14 2.48 -16.80 3.03
CA ARG A 14 2.38 -17.64 1.83
C ARG A 14 1.48 -18.85 2.11
N PHE A 15 0.74 -19.29 1.11
CA PHE A 15 -0.17 -20.43 1.18
C PHE A 15 0.14 -21.43 0.05
N PRO A 16 0.23 -22.74 0.36
CA PRO A 16 0.46 -23.77 -0.64
C PRO A 16 -0.87 -24.19 -1.29
N LEU A 17 -1.44 -23.35 -2.15
CA LEU A 17 -2.73 -23.60 -2.83
C LEU A 17 -2.51 -23.94 -4.32
N GLY A 18 -1.68 -24.93 -4.63
CA GLY A 18 -1.39 -25.34 -6.02
C GLY A 18 -0.57 -24.34 -6.85
N GLY A 19 -0.14 -23.21 -6.25
CA GLY A 19 0.69 -22.16 -6.82
C GLY A 19 1.29 -21.26 -5.73
N SER A 20 2.09 -20.25 -6.11
CA SER A 20 2.66 -19.30 -5.13
C SER A 20 1.62 -18.24 -4.79
N THR A 21 0.74 -18.57 -3.84
CA THR A 21 -0.26 -17.64 -3.28
C THR A 21 0.34 -16.93 -2.06
N SER A 22 0.15 -15.62 -1.95
CA SER A 22 0.53 -14.86 -0.77
C SER A 22 -0.46 -13.76 -0.43
N LEU A 23 -0.72 -13.58 0.86
CA LEU A 23 -1.37 -12.41 1.41
C LEU A 23 -0.29 -11.44 1.90
N ASN A 24 -0.30 -10.21 1.41
CA ASN A 24 0.55 -9.10 1.85
C ASN A 24 -0.34 -8.07 2.54
N LEU A 25 -0.07 -7.79 3.81
CA LEU A 25 -0.68 -6.72 4.58
C LEU A 25 0.40 -5.67 4.86
N ARG A 26 0.08 -4.41 4.65
CA ARG A 26 0.96 -3.29 4.94
C ARG A 26 0.20 -2.19 5.63
N GLY A 27 0.79 -1.64 6.70
CA GLY A 27 0.33 -0.42 7.35
C GLY A 27 1.49 0.56 7.43
N ASP A 28 1.29 1.83 7.07
CA ASP A 28 2.22 2.90 7.35
C ASP A 28 1.52 4.02 8.13
N CYS A 29 2.27 4.70 8.98
CA CYS A 29 1.83 5.85 9.75
C CYS A 29 2.88 6.94 9.59
N ILE A 30 2.46 8.11 9.08
CA ILE A 30 3.33 9.26 8.89
C ILE A 30 2.79 10.42 9.72
N ALA A 31 3.54 10.84 10.73
CA ALA A 31 3.20 11.98 11.57
C ALA A 31 4.12 13.16 11.26
N LYS A 32 3.54 14.33 11.01
CA LYS A 32 4.26 15.59 10.79
C LYS A 32 4.46 16.29 12.12
N LEU A 33 5.72 16.63 12.42
CA LEU A 33 6.09 17.38 13.62
C LEU A 33 6.25 18.86 13.27
N HIS A 34 5.51 19.70 13.97
CA HIS A 34 5.69 21.16 13.91
C HIS A 34 6.31 21.64 15.22
N ALA A 35 7.18 22.64 15.12
CA ALA A 35 7.64 23.34 16.32
C ALA A 35 6.45 24.10 16.89
N ALA A 36 6.13 23.89 18.16
CA ALA A 36 5.14 24.71 18.85
C ALA A 36 5.79 26.06 19.17
N GLU A 37 5.42 27.10 18.43
CA GLU A 37 5.79 28.47 18.77
C GLU A 37 4.96 28.89 19.99
N GLY A 38 5.57 28.95 21.19
CA GLY A 38 4.82 29.44 22.34
C GLY A 38 5.34 29.22 23.76
N SER A 39 6.48 28.58 24.00
CA SER A 39 7.02 28.54 25.37
C SER A 39 8.44 29.07 25.40
N GLY A 40 8.70 30.05 26.27
CA GLY A 40 10.05 30.57 26.58
C GLY A 40 10.95 29.54 27.29
N SER A 41 10.82 28.26 26.90
CA SER A 41 11.59 27.13 27.37
C SER A 41 12.70 26.83 26.37
N ALA A 42 13.91 26.60 26.85
CA ALA A 42 15.06 26.20 26.03
C ALA A 42 14.89 24.82 25.36
N VAL A 43 13.80 24.10 25.66
CA VAL A 43 13.48 22.79 25.10
C VAL A 43 12.39 22.95 24.03
N PRO A 44 12.68 22.65 22.74
CA PRO A 44 11.68 22.74 21.68
C PRO A 44 10.56 21.72 21.94
N THR A 45 9.35 22.24 22.16
CA THR A 45 8.15 21.42 22.23
C THR A 45 7.64 21.19 20.81
N PHE A 46 7.45 19.93 20.41
CA PHE A 46 6.92 19.59 19.09
C PHE A 46 5.45 19.18 19.22
N ALA A 47 4.59 19.80 18.41
CA ALA A 47 3.21 19.36 18.26
C ALA A 47 3.12 18.32 17.14
N ILE A 48 2.44 17.20 17.42
CA ILE A 48 2.16 16.15 16.43
C ILE A 48 0.87 16.53 15.70
N GLN A 49 0.95 16.76 14.38
CA GLN A 49 -0.23 16.87 13.53
C GLN A 49 -0.85 15.47 13.35
N THR A 50 -2.18 15.40 13.19
CA THR A 50 -2.92 14.15 12.96
C THR A 50 -2.17 13.24 11.97
N PRO A 51 -1.80 12.01 12.37
CA PRO A 51 -1.01 11.13 11.53
C PRO A 51 -1.79 10.68 10.29
N GLU A 52 -1.11 10.63 9.15
CA GLU A 52 -1.59 10.01 7.93
C GLU A 52 -1.36 8.49 8.05
N LEU A 53 -2.45 7.73 8.23
CA LEU A 53 -2.40 6.27 8.39
C LEU A 53 -2.72 5.61 7.06
N THR A 54 -1.76 4.98 6.37
CA THR A 54 -2.00 4.19 5.16
C THR A 54 -2.13 2.70 5.46
N ALA A 55 -3.10 2.00 4.88
CA ALA A 55 -3.17 0.55 4.99
C ALA A 55 -3.59 -0.12 3.68
N ARG A 56 -2.97 -1.27 3.40
CA ARG A 56 -3.18 -2.06 2.17
C ARG A 56 -3.23 -3.55 2.51
N ALA A 57 -4.22 -4.22 1.96
CA ALA A 57 -4.30 -5.68 1.92
C ALA A 57 -4.23 -6.15 0.47
N GLU A 58 -3.38 -7.12 0.17
CA GLU A 58 -3.19 -7.66 -1.18
C GLU A 58 -3.12 -9.19 -1.14
N LEU A 59 -4.03 -9.85 -1.84
CA LEU A 59 -3.89 -11.24 -2.22
C LEU A 59 -3.19 -11.31 -3.57
N SER A 60 -2.09 -12.06 -3.64
CA SER A 60 -1.39 -12.35 -4.89
C SER A 60 -1.36 -13.84 -5.15
N HIS A 61 -1.64 -14.22 -6.39
CA HIS A 61 -1.56 -15.58 -6.86
C HIS A 61 -0.74 -15.64 -8.15
N LYS A 62 0.29 -16.48 -8.14
CA LYS A 62 1.09 -16.81 -9.33
C LYS A 62 0.53 -18.07 -9.97
N ILE A 63 0.01 -17.95 -11.19
CA ILE A 63 -0.73 -18.99 -11.91
C ILE A 63 0.23 -19.87 -12.71
N LEU A 64 1.20 -19.26 -13.41
CA LEU A 64 2.23 -19.98 -14.14
C LEU A 64 3.58 -19.68 -13.52
N ALA A 65 4.27 -20.73 -13.07
CA ALA A 65 5.67 -20.66 -12.65
C ALA A 65 6.64 -21.12 -13.77
N GLY A 66 6.14 -21.22 -15.01
CA GLY A 66 6.67 -22.14 -16.02
C GLY A 66 7.89 -21.70 -16.82
N THR A 67 8.21 -20.41 -16.93
CA THR A 67 9.37 -19.96 -17.74
C THR A 67 9.95 -18.65 -17.22
N SER A 68 11.24 -18.41 -17.48
CA SER A 68 11.95 -17.16 -17.13
C SER A 68 11.39 -15.91 -17.82
N THR A 69 10.49 -16.08 -18.79
CA THR A 69 9.91 -15.03 -19.63
C THR A 69 8.42 -14.77 -19.38
N GLN A 70 7.69 -15.70 -18.74
CA GLN A 70 6.25 -15.54 -18.47
C GLN A 70 5.96 -15.67 -16.98
N ASP A 71 5.76 -14.52 -16.32
CA ASP A 71 5.38 -14.42 -14.91
C ASP A 71 3.91 -13.95 -14.80
N PHE A 72 2.96 -14.86 -15.04
CA PHE A 72 1.54 -14.54 -14.90
C PHE A 72 1.16 -14.53 -13.42
N GLN A 73 1.17 -13.31 -12.86
CA GLN A 73 0.77 -13.03 -11.49
C GLN A 73 -0.44 -12.12 -11.48
N ILE A 74 -1.50 -12.57 -10.80
CA ILE A 74 -2.65 -11.73 -10.47
C ILE A 74 -2.48 -11.23 -9.04
N ARG A 75 -2.83 -9.96 -8.84
CA ARG A 75 -2.93 -9.34 -7.52
C ARG A 75 -4.29 -8.68 -7.39
N VAL A 76 -4.97 -8.96 -6.30
CA VAL A 76 -6.21 -8.30 -5.92
C VAL A 76 -5.96 -7.68 -4.57
N GLY A 77 -6.27 -6.41 -4.40
CA GLY A 77 -6.09 -5.78 -3.12
C GLY A 77 -6.94 -4.56 -2.92
N TYR A 78 -6.87 -4.05 -1.70
CA TYR A 78 -7.65 -2.93 -1.24
C TYR A 78 -6.75 -1.98 -0.48
N GLU A 79 -6.88 -0.68 -0.76
CA GLU A 79 -6.19 0.40 -0.07
C GLU A 79 -7.20 1.20 0.76
N LEU A 80 -7.04 1.19 2.08
CA LEU A 80 -7.99 1.79 3.03
C LEU A 80 -8.10 3.31 2.87
N ASN A 81 -7.01 3.97 2.49
CA ASN A 81 -6.92 5.42 2.43
C ASN A 81 -7.57 6.02 1.21
N GLU A 82 -7.31 5.39 0.08
CA GLU A 82 -7.93 5.75 -1.19
C GLU A 82 -9.35 5.15 -1.25
N ASN A 83 -9.65 4.20 -0.36
CA ASN A 83 -10.88 3.42 -0.36
C ASN A 83 -11.11 2.82 -1.76
N GLU A 84 -10.04 2.20 -2.27
CA GLU A 84 -9.92 1.66 -3.63
C GLU A 84 -9.66 0.15 -3.59
N LEU A 85 -10.44 -0.58 -4.37
CA LEU A 85 -10.15 -1.96 -4.77
C LEU A 85 -9.33 -1.92 -6.06
N TYR A 86 -8.29 -2.74 -6.17
CA TYR A 86 -7.52 -2.88 -7.40
C TYR A 86 -7.28 -4.34 -7.76
N VAL A 87 -7.14 -4.56 -9.07
CA VAL A 87 -6.74 -5.83 -9.67
C VAL A 87 -5.63 -5.54 -10.67
N THR A 88 -4.51 -6.24 -10.55
CA THR A 88 -3.41 -6.13 -11.52
C THR A 88 -2.98 -7.50 -12.04
N ALA A 89 -2.77 -7.60 -13.35
CA ALA A 89 -2.15 -8.74 -14.01
C ALA A 89 -0.80 -8.31 -14.60
N ARG A 90 0.30 -8.91 -14.13
CA ARG A 90 1.66 -8.43 -14.43
C ARG A 90 2.10 -8.61 -15.89
N GLU A 91 1.79 -9.74 -16.51
CA GLU A 91 2.28 -10.07 -17.86
C GLU A 91 1.84 -9.05 -18.90
N ASN A 92 0.55 -8.69 -18.87
CA ASN A 92 -0.05 -7.76 -19.84
C ASN A 92 -0.17 -6.32 -19.30
N ARG A 93 0.54 -6.01 -18.21
CA ARG A 93 0.46 -4.71 -17.48
C ARG A 93 -0.98 -4.20 -17.30
N ILE A 94 -1.94 -5.10 -17.10
CA ILE A 94 -3.33 -4.71 -16.90
C ILE A 94 -3.49 -4.28 -15.46
N SER A 95 -4.06 -3.10 -15.25
CA SER A 95 -4.43 -2.60 -13.92
C SER A 95 -5.84 -2.04 -13.97
N MET A 96 -6.71 -2.55 -13.11
CA MET A 96 -8.04 -2.01 -12.87
C MET A 96 -8.12 -1.52 -11.43
N ARG A 97 -8.73 -0.35 -11.23
CA ARG A 97 -9.01 0.23 -9.91
C ARG A 97 -10.46 0.68 -9.84
N ILE A 98 -11.09 0.48 -8.70
CA ILE A 98 -12.46 0.85 -8.42
C ILE A 98 -12.47 1.53 -7.05
N SER A 99 -12.83 2.81 -7.03
CA SER A 99 -13.01 3.57 -5.80
C SER A 99 -14.41 3.37 -5.23
N SER A 100 -14.55 3.51 -3.92
CA SER A 100 -15.84 3.60 -3.24
C SER A 100 -16.76 4.71 -3.75
N SER A 101 -16.21 5.74 -4.39
CA SER A 101 -16.97 6.80 -5.05
C SER A 101 -17.62 6.36 -6.38
N GLY A 102 -17.40 5.12 -6.80
CA GLY A 102 -17.90 4.57 -8.07
C GLY A 102 -17.03 4.90 -9.27
N LYS A 103 -15.95 5.69 -9.11
CA LYS A 103 -14.97 5.93 -10.17
C LYS A 103 -14.14 4.66 -10.39
N TRP A 104 -14.00 4.27 -11.65
CA TRP A 104 -13.17 3.14 -12.06
C TRP A 104 -12.17 3.60 -13.11
N HIS A 105 -10.96 3.04 -13.05
CA HIS A 105 -9.86 3.32 -13.95
C HIS A 105 -9.27 2.00 -14.43
N MET A 106 -9.03 1.89 -15.74
CA MET A 106 -8.37 0.75 -16.34
C MET A 106 -7.17 1.23 -17.15
N LEU A 107 -6.02 0.61 -16.91
CA LEU A 107 -4.80 0.77 -17.69
C LEU A 107 -4.50 -0.56 -18.36
N TYR A 108 -4.24 -0.49 -19.66
CA TYR A 108 -3.88 -1.62 -20.50
C TYR A 108 -2.75 -1.17 -21.42
N ASP A 109 -1.64 -1.91 -21.41
CA ASP A 109 -0.43 -1.65 -22.20
C ASP A 109 -0.18 -2.91 -23.03
N LEU A 110 -0.22 -2.76 -24.36
CA LEU A 110 -0.18 -3.84 -25.36
C LEU A 110 1.24 -4.05 -25.89
#